data_AF-A0A8B8G5R6-F1
#
_entry.id   AF-A0A8B8G5R6-F1
#
_cell.length_a   1.000
_cell.length_b   1.000
_cell.length_c   1.000
_cell.angle_alpha   90.00
_cell.angle_beta   90.00
_cell.angle_gamma   90.00
#
_symmetry.space_group_name_H-M   'P 1'
#
loop_
_entity.id
_entity.type
_entity.pdbx_description
1 polymer ?
#
loop_
_entity_poly.entity_id
_entity_poly.type
_entity_poly.pdbx_seq_one_letter_code
_entity_poly.pdbx_strand_id
1 'polypeptide(L)'
;MKICNTKVITNFNKQNCNGFTVYGQEAFCPIAWTDWALYFNSTTSAKVMNSLENSMGIHVWNLHSKHTPIIVGSKQPYGLVAQKYCSSIFSLAEDFF
;
A
#
# COMPACT_ATOMS: atom_id res chain seq x y z
N MET A 1 -14.71 -30.33 -1.77
CA MET A 1 -14.81 -29.64 -0.47
C MET A 1 -15.18 -28.18 -0.74
N LYS A 2 -16.29 -27.67 -0.18
CA LYS A 2 -16.70 -26.28 -0.38
C LYS A 2 -16.03 -25.44 0.72
N ILE A 3 -15.10 -24.55 0.34
CA ILE A 3 -14.31 -23.76 1.30
C ILE A 3 -15.19 -22.73 2.02
N CYS A 4 -16.20 -22.18 1.33
CA CYS A 4 -17.10 -21.15 1.83
C CYS A 4 -18.59 -21.55 1.82
N ASN A 5 -19.32 -21.12 2.84
CA ASN A 5 -20.77 -21.29 2.99
C ASN A 5 -21.60 -20.26 2.21
N THR A 6 -20.95 -19.34 1.51
CA THR A 6 -21.57 -18.30 0.68
C THR A 6 -20.93 -18.28 -0.71
N LYS A 7 -21.66 -17.75 -1.70
CA LYS A 7 -21.14 -17.43 -3.04
C LYS A 7 -20.87 -15.94 -3.24
N VAL A 8 -21.25 -15.11 -2.27
CA VAL A 8 -21.06 -13.65 -2.31
C VAL A 8 -19.67 -13.34 -1.79
N ILE A 9 -18.78 -12.85 -2.66
CA ILE A 9 -17.34 -12.63 -2.37
C ILE A 9 -17.13 -11.68 -1.20
N THR A 10 -17.95 -10.64 -1.06
CA THR A 10 -17.85 -9.69 0.07
C THR A 10 -18.11 -10.35 1.43
N ASN A 11 -18.73 -11.53 1.45
CA ASN A 11 -18.97 -12.31 2.65
C ASN A 11 -17.93 -13.42 2.87
N PHE A 12 -16.84 -13.45 2.07
CA PHE A 12 -15.77 -14.43 2.23
C PHE A 12 -14.85 -14.03 3.38
N ASN A 13 -15.29 -14.30 4.59
CA ASN A 13 -14.58 -14.04 5.83
C ASN A 13 -14.30 -15.34 6.58
N LYS A 14 -13.45 -15.26 7.61
CA LYS A 14 -13.02 -16.42 8.41
C LYS A 14 -14.18 -17.30 8.91
N GLN A 15 -15.29 -16.68 9.31
CA GLN A 15 -16.46 -17.39 9.83
C GLN A 15 -17.18 -18.17 8.73
N ASN A 16 -17.33 -17.56 7.56
CA ASN A 16 -18.04 -18.16 6.42
C ASN A 16 -17.16 -19.10 5.58
N CYS A 17 -15.84 -19.06 5.74
CA CYS A 17 -14.89 -19.72 4.85
C CYS A 17 -13.82 -20.57 5.57
N ASN A 18 -14.15 -21.19 6.71
CA ASN A 18 -13.24 -22.08 7.44
C ASN A 18 -11.84 -21.47 7.70
N GLY A 19 -11.81 -20.19 8.09
CA GLY A 19 -10.58 -19.44 8.35
C GLY A 19 -9.98 -18.69 7.15
N PHE A 20 -10.46 -18.91 5.93
CA PHE A 20 -10.06 -18.14 4.74
C PHE A 20 -10.76 -16.77 4.70
N THR A 21 -10.05 -15.74 4.26
CA THR A 21 -10.60 -14.38 4.08
C THR A 21 -10.18 -13.86 2.72
N VAL A 22 -11.12 -13.29 1.98
CA VAL A 22 -10.83 -12.43 0.84
C VAL A 22 -10.87 -10.99 1.31
N TYR A 23 -9.77 -10.27 1.11
CA TYR A 23 -9.69 -8.85 1.42
C TYR A 23 -10.08 -8.01 0.23
N GLY A 24 -10.64 -6.83 0.51
CA GLY A 24 -10.89 -5.83 -0.52
C GLY A 24 -9.59 -5.21 -1.03
N GLN A 25 -9.73 -4.40 -2.07
CA GLN A 25 -8.60 -3.74 -2.73
C GLN A 25 -7.83 -2.83 -1.77
N GLU A 26 -8.51 -2.18 -0.83
CA GLU A 26 -7.94 -1.28 0.18
C GLU A 26 -6.88 -1.92 1.09
N ALA A 27 -6.88 -3.25 1.22
CA ALA A 27 -5.89 -3.95 2.03
C ALA A 27 -4.49 -3.92 1.42
N PHE A 28 -4.37 -3.82 0.09
CA PHE A 28 -3.08 -3.90 -0.63
C PHE A 28 -2.86 -2.80 -1.68
N CYS A 29 -3.94 -2.24 -2.22
CA CYS A 29 -3.95 -1.21 -3.24
C CYS A 29 -4.85 -0.03 -2.82
N PRO A 30 -4.60 0.63 -1.67
CA PRO A 30 -5.44 1.71 -1.15
C PRO A 30 -5.49 2.95 -2.05
N ILE A 31 -4.47 3.16 -2.89
CA ILE A 31 -4.45 4.19 -3.93
C ILE A 31 -4.51 3.49 -5.29
N ALA A 32 -5.48 3.86 -6.12
CA ALA A 32 -5.66 3.30 -7.45
C ALA A 32 -4.49 3.63 -8.38
N TRP A 33 -4.30 2.82 -9.42
CA TRP A 33 -3.22 3.01 -10.39
C TRP A 33 -3.30 4.35 -11.12
N THR A 34 -4.50 4.93 -11.30
CA THR A 34 -4.70 6.25 -11.91
C THR A 34 -4.09 7.38 -11.06
N ASP A 35 -4.00 7.16 -9.75
CA ASP A 35 -3.51 8.13 -8.76
C ASP A 35 -2.12 7.77 -8.22
N TRP A 36 -1.38 6.91 -8.91
CA TRP A 36 -0.08 6.38 -8.47
C TRP A 36 0.90 7.48 -8.03
N ALA A 37 0.88 8.63 -8.71
CA ALA A 37 1.80 9.74 -8.47
C ALA A 37 1.62 10.38 -7.08
N LEU A 38 0.48 10.18 -6.42
CA LEU A 38 0.24 10.67 -5.07
C LEU A 38 1.27 10.11 -4.08
N TYR A 39 1.70 8.85 -4.25
CA TYR A 39 2.75 8.24 -3.40
C TYR A 39 4.09 8.98 -3.43
N PHE A 40 4.32 9.77 -4.47
CA PHE A 40 5.57 10.46 -4.75
C PHE A 40 5.43 11.98 -4.65
N ASN A 41 4.30 12.50 -4.15
CA ASN A 41 4.08 13.93 -3.99
C ASN A 41 3.96 14.32 -2.51
N SER A 42 4.95 15.06 -2.02
CA SER A 42 5.00 15.58 -0.63
C SER A 42 3.79 16.43 -0.24
N THR A 43 3.13 17.11 -1.17
CA THR A 43 1.93 17.92 -0.85
C THR A 43 0.70 17.07 -0.53
N THR A 44 0.70 15.81 -0.94
CA THR A 44 -0.41 14.86 -0.74
C THR A 44 -0.20 13.94 0.46
N SER A 45 0.90 14.17 1.20
CA SER A 45 1.37 13.30 2.28
C SER A 45 0.29 12.94 3.30
N ALA A 46 -0.37 13.95 3.89
CA ALA A 46 -1.41 13.72 4.89
C ALA A 46 -2.58 12.88 4.35
N LYS A 47 -3.07 13.21 3.15
CA LYS A 47 -4.18 12.49 2.51
C LYS A 47 -3.80 11.03 2.25
N VAL A 48 -2.64 10.80 1.63
CA VAL A 48 -2.21 9.45 1.26
C VAL A 48 -1.96 8.64 2.52
N MET A 49 -1.17 9.13 3.47
CA MET A 49 -0.86 8.40 4.70
C MET A 49 -2.12 8.01 5.48
N ASN A 50 -3.14 8.89 5.54
CA ASN A 50 -4.45 8.57 6.13
C ASN A 50 -5.15 7.41 5.39
N SER A 51 -5.08 7.37 4.05
CA SER A 51 -5.61 6.25 3.27
C SER A 51 -4.86 4.92 3.49
N LEU A 52 -3.61 4.96 3.98
CA LEU A 52 -2.80 3.75 4.22
C LEU A 52 -2.97 3.15 5.62
N GLU A 53 -3.62 3.85 6.56
CA GLU A 53 -3.62 3.47 7.98
C GLU A 53 -4.13 2.05 8.26
N ASN A 54 -5.11 1.59 7.48
CA ASN A 54 -5.73 0.26 7.64
C ASN A 54 -5.27 -0.75 6.59
N SER A 55 -4.29 -0.41 5.75
CA SER A 55 -3.78 -1.29 4.72
C SER A 55 -2.71 -2.24 5.29
N MET A 56 -2.74 -3.49 4.84
CA MET A 56 -1.72 -4.49 5.19
C MET A 56 -0.44 -4.33 4.37
N GLY A 57 -0.59 -3.79 3.16
CA GLY A 57 0.52 -3.46 2.28
C GLY A 57 0.11 -2.36 1.31
N ILE A 58 1.10 -1.87 0.56
CA ILE A 58 0.88 -0.88 -0.49
C ILE A 58 1.47 -1.36 -1.80
N HIS A 59 0.70 -1.20 -2.87
CA HIS A 59 1.16 -1.38 -4.23
C HIS A 59 1.47 -0.01 -4.84
N VAL A 60 2.72 0.22 -5.22
CA VAL A 60 3.22 1.52 -5.73
C VAL A 60 3.24 1.61 -7.26
N TRP A 61 2.62 0.66 -7.96
CA TRP A 61 2.38 0.67 -9.41
C TRP A 61 3.65 0.83 -10.25
N ASN A 62 4.61 -0.09 -10.09
CA ASN A 62 5.96 -0.01 -10.67
C ASN A 62 6.01 0.28 -12.18
N LEU A 63 5.03 -0.18 -12.98
CA LEU A 63 4.95 0.13 -14.40
C LEU A 63 4.95 1.65 -14.65
N HIS A 64 4.26 2.40 -13.78
CA HIS A 64 4.15 3.86 -13.85
C HIS A 64 5.24 4.56 -13.05
N SER A 65 5.58 4.03 -11.86
CA SER A 65 6.44 4.73 -10.91
C SER A 65 7.93 4.45 -11.03
N LYS A 66 8.37 3.47 -11.83
CA LYS A 66 9.79 3.04 -11.93
C LYS A 66 10.83 4.14 -12.19
N HIS A 67 10.44 5.28 -12.73
CA HIS A 67 11.34 6.41 -13.02
C HIS A 67 11.13 7.60 -12.08
N THR A 68 10.30 7.46 -11.05
CA THR A 68 10.01 8.53 -10.09
C THR A 68 10.84 8.32 -8.83
N PRO A 69 11.79 9.23 -8.54
CA PRO A 69 12.67 9.06 -7.38
C PRO A 69 11.92 9.31 -6.07
N ILE A 70 12.41 8.66 -5.01
CA ILE A 70 12.00 8.93 -3.63
C ILE A 70 13.14 9.71 -2.98
N ILE A 71 12.92 11.00 -2.78
CA ILE A 71 13.90 11.93 -2.20
C ILE A 71 13.98 11.65 -0.71
N VAL A 72 15.16 11.28 -0.23
CA VAL A 72 15.42 11.01 1.19
C VAL A 72 15.17 12.29 2.00
N GLY A 73 14.51 12.15 3.16
CA GLY A 73 14.13 13.28 4.02
C GLY A 73 12.91 14.09 3.54
N SER A 74 12.35 13.79 2.36
CA SER A 74 11.11 14.40 1.90
C SER A 74 9.87 13.85 2.62
N LYS A 75 8.70 14.44 2.35
CA LYS A 75 7.40 13.96 2.85
C LYS A 75 6.64 13.12 1.83
N GLN A 76 7.32 12.57 0.82
CA GLN A 76 6.70 11.67 -0.14
C GLN A 76 6.14 10.44 0.61
N PRO A 77 4.85 10.09 0.46
CA PRO A 77 4.24 8.99 1.20
C PRO A 77 5.02 7.67 1.12
N TYR A 78 5.52 7.30 -0.06
CA TYR A 78 6.28 6.05 -0.18
C TYR A 78 7.59 6.11 0.60
N GLY A 79 8.28 7.25 0.59
CA GLY A 79 9.47 7.46 1.42
C GLY A 79 9.18 7.33 2.92
N LEU A 80 8.07 7.90 3.39
CA LEU A 80 7.66 7.78 4.80
C LEU A 80 7.33 6.32 5.19
N VAL A 81 6.66 5.57 4.31
CA VAL A 81 6.37 4.15 4.52
C VAL A 81 7.67 3.33 4.54
N ALA A 82 8.57 3.54 3.57
CA ALA A 82 9.85 2.85 3.49
C ALA A 82 10.74 3.16 4.70
N GLN A 83 10.79 4.42 5.14
CA GLN A 83 11.50 4.81 6.35
C GLN A 83 10.95 4.11 7.61
N LYS A 84 9.62 3.97 7.72
CA LYS A 84 8.97 3.35 8.87
C LYS A 84 9.14 1.83 8.93
N TYR A 85 8.95 1.13 7.81
CA TYR A 85 8.88 -0.33 7.79
C TYR A 85 10.13 -1.01 7.20
N CYS A 86 10.97 -0.28 6.47
CA CYS A 86 12.21 -0.77 5.87
C CYS A 86 13.43 0.07 6.31
N SER A 87 13.42 0.56 7.56
CA SER A 87 14.36 1.55 8.08
C SER A 87 15.84 1.21 7.84
N SER A 88 16.23 -0.06 7.98
CA SER A 88 17.61 -0.49 7.76
C SER A 88 18.07 -0.25 6.32
N ILE A 89 17.24 -0.59 5.33
CA ILE A 89 17.57 -0.36 3.91
C ILE A 89 17.42 1.12 3.56
N PHE A 90 16.39 1.78 4.08
CA PHE A 90 16.16 3.20 3.84
C PHE A 90 17.32 4.07 4.36
N SER A 91 17.95 3.68 5.47
CA SER A 91 19.11 4.40 6.03
C SER A 91 20.39 4.29 5.21
N LEU A 92 20.46 3.34 4.26
CA LEU A 92 21.59 3.19 3.34
C LEU A 92 21.46 4.09 2.11
N ALA A 93 20.27 4.63 1.85
CA ALA A 93 20.05 5.56 0.76
C ALA A 93 20.64 6.94 1.10
N GLU A 94 21.38 7.52 0.15
CA GLU A 94 21.92 8.88 0.28
C GLU A 94 20.86 9.90 -0.13
N ASP A 95 20.82 10.29 -1.41
CA ASP A 95 19.89 11.30 -1.92
C ASP A 95 18.53 10.71 -2.32
N PHE A 96 18.54 9.47 -2.83
CA PHE A 96 17.36 8.80 -3.37
C PHE A 96 17.27 7.35 -2.90
N PHE A 97 16.04 6.91 -2.59
CA PHE A 97 15.67 5.53 -2.29
C PHE A 97 15.01 4.85 -3.50
#